data_AF-A0A7V2RTT8-F1
#
_entry.id   AF-A0A7V2RTT8-F1
#
_cell.length_a   1.000
_cell.length_b   1.000
_cell.length_c   1.000
_cell.angle_alpha   90.00
_cell.angle_beta   90.00
_cell.angle_gamma   90.00
#
_symmetry.space_group_name_H-M   'P 1'
#
loop_
_entity.id
_entity.type
_entity.pdbx_description
1 polymer ?
#
loop_
_entity_poly.entity_id
_entity_poly.type
_entity_poly.pdbx_seq_one_letter_code
_entity_poly.pdbx_strand_id
1 'polypeptide(L)'
;MRAPATGTEILEALRRLEGEERSKRVCRLGCGAGFSSDRLGPAVDLLAEGRLDWLVLECIGERTMAFGHRDRRRDPKAGYNPRLDARMRALLPLCRRHGTRLLSNMGVANPAAAAERTIAIARELGLADLTVAWLEGDEVTDMVDPDTPLLEGGTVGEAEGRLLAANAYLGIEHLLPALLTGADVVLTGRVADPSLFLAPLVLRFGWESHDWDRLAAGTLVGHLLECGMQVTGGYFADPGRKEVPDLARCGYPLAEVGPDGEAVVTKLASAGGRVSAATVKEQLLYEVHDPTAYVTPDVIADFSRVTVEEVGRDRVRVAGARGRPRPERLKVTLAFDGGWLGEAGVSYAGINAVARAELAREIL
;
A
#
# COMPACT_ATOMS: atom_id res chain seq x y z
N MET A 1 35.46 5.40 6.68
CA MET A 1 34.30 5.89 7.46
C MET A 1 34.08 7.34 7.10
N ARG A 2 33.04 7.65 6.31
CA ARG A 2 32.58 9.04 6.16
C ARG A 2 31.82 9.41 7.43
N ALA A 3 32.06 10.60 7.95
CA ALA A 3 31.32 11.12 9.10
C ALA A 3 29.81 11.14 8.79
N PRO A 4 28.93 10.95 9.79
CA PRO A 4 27.49 11.17 9.60
C PRO A 4 27.28 12.62 9.13
N ALA A 5 26.40 12.79 8.13
CA ALA A 5 26.05 14.11 7.62
C ALA A 5 25.53 14.99 8.77
N THR A 6 26.01 16.22 8.83
CA THR A 6 25.54 17.20 9.81
C THR A 6 24.07 17.54 9.56
N GLY A 7 23.33 17.97 10.59
CA GLY A 7 21.90 18.32 10.44
C GLY A 7 21.63 19.38 9.36
N THR A 8 22.61 20.23 9.07
CA THR A 8 22.57 21.23 7.98
C THR A 8 22.71 20.60 6.60
N GLU A 9 23.59 19.61 6.42
CA GLU A 9 23.74 18.88 5.15
C GLU A 9 22.51 18.03 4.84
N ILE A 10 21.86 17.48 5.88
CA ILE A 10 20.56 16.81 5.75
C ILE A 10 19.52 17.83 5.28
N LEU A 11 19.36 18.97 5.96
CA LEU A 11 18.38 20.01 5.57
C LEU A 11 18.59 20.56 4.15
N GLU A 12 19.83 20.70 3.69
CA GLU A 12 20.11 21.11 2.31
C GLU A 12 19.81 20.02 1.27
N ALA A 13 20.11 18.75 1.58
CA ALA A 13 19.72 17.62 0.75
C ALA A 13 18.19 17.46 0.68
N LEU A 14 17.50 17.68 1.80
CA LEU A 14 16.03 17.73 1.89
C LEU A 14 15.46 18.81 0.95
N ARG A 15 16.00 20.04 1.00
CA ARG A 15 15.57 21.14 0.11
C ARG A 15 15.84 20.88 -1.37
N ARG A 16 16.91 20.17 -1.71
CA ARG A 16 17.21 19.79 -3.11
C ARG A 16 16.27 18.71 -3.62
N LEU A 17 16.01 17.67 -2.81
CA LEU A 17 15.03 16.62 -3.13
C LEU A 17 13.62 17.20 -3.25
N GLU A 18 13.23 18.11 -2.37
CA GLU A 18 11.99 18.88 -2.49
C GLU A 18 11.94 19.65 -3.82
N GLY A 19 13.03 20.29 -4.25
CA GLY A 19 13.11 21.03 -5.50
C GLY A 19 13.04 20.17 -6.77
N GLU A 20 13.77 19.05 -6.80
CA GLU A 20 13.77 18.10 -7.92
C GLU A 20 12.43 17.38 -8.06
N GLU A 21 11.82 16.99 -6.94
CA GLU A 21 10.50 16.39 -6.94
C GLU A 21 9.43 17.41 -7.41
N ARG A 22 9.45 18.65 -6.92
CA ARG A 22 8.47 19.68 -7.33
C ARG A 22 8.54 20.11 -8.80
N SER A 23 9.59 19.73 -9.54
CA SER A 23 9.77 20.12 -10.95
C SER A 23 8.89 19.34 -11.94
N LYS A 24 8.45 18.11 -11.59
CA LYS A 24 7.58 17.30 -12.45
C LYS A 24 6.11 17.65 -12.21
N ARG A 25 5.37 17.90 -13.29
CA ARG A 25 3.92 18.21 -13.23
C ARG A 25 3.04 17.00 -12.89
N VAL A 26 3.57 15.78 -12.99
CA VAL A 26 2.80 14.54 -12.78
C VAL A 26 3.65 13.57 -11.99
N CYS A 27 3.06 12.94 -10.97
CA CYS A 27 3.63 11.82 -10.22
C CYS A 27 3.06 10.50 -10.75
N ARG A 28 3.91 9.50 -11.00
CA ARG A 28 3.48 8.18 -11.47
C ARG A 28 3.72 7.13 -10.39
N LEU A 29 2.62 6.64 -9.80
CA LEU A 29 2.63 5.62 -8.75
C LEU A 29 2.15 4.29 -9.31
N GLY A 30 2.85 3.20 -9.03
CA GLY A 30 2.43 1.84 -9.38
C GLY A 30 2.11 0.99 -8.17
N CYS A 31 1.10 0.13 -8.28
CA CYS A 31 0.87 -0.96 -7.34
C CYS A 31 1.82 -2.13 -7.65
N GLY A 32 2.61 -2.56 -6.66
CA GLY A 32 3.52 -3.70 -6.73
C GLY A 32 3.02 -4.95 -5.99
N ALA A 33 2.02 -4.80 -5.12
CA ALA A 33 1.29 -5.87 -4.44
C ALA A 33 0.09 -5.25 -3.72
N GLY A 34 -1.00 -6.02 -3.59
CA GLY A 34 -2.11 -5.70 -2.67
C GLY A 34 -2.37 -6.78 -1.62
N PHE A 35 -1.38 -7.67 -1.40
CA PHE A 35 -1.45 -8.73 -0.40
C PHE A 35 -0.08 -9.37 -0.15
N SER A 36 0.08 -9.95 1.05
CA SER A 36 1.34 -10.51 1.55
C SER A 36 2.00 -11.56 0.63
N SER A 37 1.21 -12.39 -0.08
CA SER A 37 1.74 -13.39 -1.03
C SER A 37 1.30 -13.15 -2.46
N ASP A 38 0.98 -11.89 -2.80
CA ASP A 38 0.55 -11.51 -4.14
C ASP A 38 1.66 -11.78 -5.16
N ARG A 39 1.26 -11.98 -6.42
CA ARG A 39 2.15 -12.40 -7.50
C ARG A 39 3.16 -11.30 -7.86
N LEU A 40 4.36 -11.72 -8.24
CA LEU A 40 5.47 -10.79 -8.51
C LEU A 40 5.49 -10.26 -9.95
N GLY A 41 5.00 -11.04 -10.92
CA GLY A 41 5.10 -10.72 -12.35
C GLY A 41 4.64 -9.31 -12.73
N PRO A 42 3.40 -8.90 -12.41
CA PRO A 42 2.91 -7.60 -12.84
C PRO A 42 3.67 -6.41 -12.24
N ALA A 43 4.29 -6.56 -11.07
CA ALA A 43 5.16 -5.53 -10.48
C ALA A 43 6.48 -5.38 -11.27
N VAL A 44 7.04 -6.50 -11.73
CA VAL A 44 8.22 -6.52 -12.61
C VAL A 44 7.89 -5.84 -13.93
N ASP A 45 6.73 -6.12 -14.52
CA ASP A 45 6.27 -5.50 -15.77
C ASP A 45 6.10 -3.99 -15.60
N LEU A 46 5.48 -3.55 -14.49
CA LEU A 46 5.31 -2.13 -14.16
C LEU A 46 6.65 -1.40 -13.99
N LEU A 47 7.65 -2.01 -13.36
CA LEU A 47 8.98 -1.40 -13.30
C LEU A 47 9.63 -1.35 -14.68
N ALA A 48 9.43 -2.38 -15.51
CA ALA A 48 10.06 -2.45 -16.82
C ALA A 48 9.52 -1.39 -17.81
N GLU A 49 8.20 -1.17 -17.82
CA GLU A 49 7.50 -0.40 -18.87
C GLU A 49 6.70 0.81 -18.33
N GLY A 50 6.40 0.81 -17.02
CA GLY A 50 5.49 1.78 -16.41
C GLY A 50 6.06 3.18 -16.23
N ARG A 51 7.39 3.35 -16.26
CA ARG A 51 8.11 4.62 -15.99
C ARG A 51 7.57 5.31 -14.73
N LEU A 52 7.73 4.63 -13.59
CA LEU A 52 7.19 5.01 -12.29
C LEU A 52 8.18 5.89 -11.53
N ASP A 53 7.66 6.85 -10.77
CA ASP A 53 8.43 7.52 -9.72
C ASP A 53 8.50 6.64 -8.47
N TRP A 54 7.38 5.99 -8.13
CA TRP A 54 7.27 5.08 -7.00
C TRP A 54 6.56 3.78 -7.35
N LEU A 55 7.08 2.68 -6.82
CA LEU A 55 6.37 1.41 -6.73
C LEU A 55 6.02 1.14 -5.26
N VAL A 56 4.74 0.90 -4.99
CA VAL A 56 4.23 0.65 -3.64
C VAL A 56 3.82 -0.81 -3.49
N LEU A 57 4.31 -1.48 -2.45
CA LEU A 57 3.89 -2.84 -2.12
C LEU A 57 3.12 -2.83 -0.81
N GLU A 58 1.79 -2.83 -0.90
CA GLU A 58 0.89 -3.11 0.22
C GLU A 58 0.85 -4.63 0.42
N CYS A 59 1.20 -5.07 1.62
CA CYS A 59 1.47 -6.47 1.94
C CYS A 59 0.95 -6.89 3.30
N ILE A 60 0.19 -6.04 4.00
CA ILE A 60 -0.27 -6.32 5.35
C ILE A 60 -1.81 -6.25 5.43
N GLY A 61 -2.44 -7.42 5.53
CA GLY A 61 -3.76 -7.55 6.16
C GLY A 61 -3.67 -7.83 7.67
N GLU A 62 -4.78 -7.78 8.40
CA GLU A 62 -4.86 -8.01 9.84
C GLU A 62 -4.16 -9.32 10.26
N ARG A 63 -4.45 -10.41 9.53
CA ARG A 63 -3.86 -11.72 9.76
C ARG A 63 -2.34 -11.74 9.55
N THR A 64 -1.83 -10.96 8.59
CA THR A 64 -0.38 -10.89 8.32
C THR A 64 0.37 -10.36 9.53
N MET A 65 -0.18 -9.37 10.25
CA MET A 65 0.43 -8.83 11.48
C MET A 65 0.52 -9.89 12.57
N ALA A 66 -0.55 -10.63 12.82
CA ALA A 66 -0.57 -11.70 13.82
C ALA A 66 0.51 -12.77 13.53
N PHE A 67 0.67 -13.16 12.26
CA PHE A 67 1.74 -14.07 11.85
C PHE A 67 3.13 -13.48 12.02
N GLY A 68 3.34 -12.22 11.64
CA GLY A 68 4.62 -11.53 11.82
C GLY A 68 5.05 -11.50 13.29
N HIS A 69 4.13 -11.15 14.20
CA HIS A 69 4.39 -11.12 15.65
C HIS A 69 4.67 -12.51 16.23
N ARG A 70 3.90 -13.52 15.81
CA ARG A 70 4.16 -14.91 16.19
C ARG A 70 5.57 -15.34 15.77
N ASP A 71 5.96 -15.00 14.54
CA ASP A 71 7.25 -15.43 13.98
C ASP A 71 8.41 -14.66 14.64
N ARG A 72 8.27 -13.35 14.88
CA ARG A 72 9.26 -12.53 15.63
C ARG A 72 9.48 -13.01 17.06
N ARG A 73 8.43 -13.47 17.75
CA ARG A 73 8.53 -14.06 19.10
C ARG A 73 9.32 -15.37 19.11
N ARG A 74 9.32 -16.12 18.00
CA ARG A 74 10.09 -17.37 17.85
C ARG A 74 11.53 -17.10 17.45
N ASP A 75 11.74 -16.13 16.57
CA ASP A 75 13.05 -15.67 16.13
C ASP A 75 13.05 -14.14 16.03
N PRO A 76 13.84 -13.43 16.86
CA PRO A 76 13.93 -11.96 16.84
C PRO A 76 14.36 -11.36 15.48
N LYS A 77 14.93 -12.16 14.57
CA LYS A 77 15.30 -11.75 13.21
C LYS A 77 14.20 -12.01 12.18
N ALA A 78 13.11 -12.67 12.56
CA ALA A 78 11.95 -12.93 11.71
C ALA A 78 10.84 -11.89 11.95
N GLY A 79 9.67 -12.12 11.35
CA GLY A 79 8.48 -11.29 11.55
C GLY A 79 8.24 -10.23 10.50
N TYR A 80 9.10 -10.14 9.48
CA TYR A 80 8.82 -9.44 8.22
C TYR A 80 8.24 -10.40 7.17
N ASN A 81 7.77 -9.86 6.05
CA ASN A 81 7.08 -10.65 5.03
C ASN A 81 8.00 -11.74 4.41
N PRO A 82 7.58 -13.03 4.40
CA PRO A 82 8.40 -14.13 3.88
C PRO A 82 8.79 -14.04 2.39
N ARG A 83 8.10 -13.21 1.60
CA ARG A 83 8.40 -12.97 0.18
C ARG A 83 9.43 -11.86 -0.04
N LEU A 84 9.96 -11.22 1.01
CA LEU A 84 10.91 -10.11 0.92
C LEU A 84 12.08 -10.43 0.00
N ASP A 85 12.74 -11.56 0.21
CA ASP A 85 13.89 -12.00 -0.59
C ASP A 85 13.58 -12.06 -2.09
N ALA A 86 12.51 -12.77 -2.45
CA ALA A 86 12.13 -12.95 -3.84
C ALA A 86 11.77 -11.62 -4.51
N ARG A 87 11.06 -10.74 -3.80
CA ARG A 87 10.66 -9.43 -4.30
C ARG A 87 11.87 -8.49 -4.44
N MET A 88 12.70 -8.36 -3.42
CA MET A 88 13.86 -7.46 -3.48
C MET A 88 14.86 -7.89 -4.55
N ARG A 89 15.12 -9.19 -4.72
CA ARG A 89 16.00 -9.69 -5.79
C ARG A 89 15.51 -9.35 -7.19
N ALA A 90 14.19 -9.40 -7.42
CA ALA A 90 13.62 -9.08 -8.72
C ALA A 90 13.48 -7.57 -8.96
N LEU A 91 13.08 -6.82 -7.93
CA LEU A 91 12.66 -5.42 -8.08
C LEU A 91 13.83 -4.44 -7.97
N LEU A 92 14.78 -4.63 -7.04
CA LEU A 92 15.85 -3.64 -6.80
C LEU A 92 16.69 -3.31 -8.05
N PRO A 93 17.11 -4.29 -8.89
CA PRO A 93 17.85 -3.97 -10.12
C PRO A 93 17.04 -3.11 -11.09
N LEU A 94 15.72 -3.35 -11.19
CA LEU A 94 14.83 -2.60 -12.05
C LEU A 94 14.54 -1.20 -11.51
N CYS A 95 14.31 -1.07 -10.21
CA CYS A 95 14.20 0.21 -9.52
C CYS A 95 15.42 1.09 -9.79
N ARG A 96 16.64 0.54 -9.62
CA ARG A 96 17.87 1.27 -9.91
C ARG A 96 17.98 1.66 -11.38
N ARG A 97 17.67 0.75 -12.30
CA ARG A 97 17.77 1.02 -13.75
C ARG A 97 16.87 2.17 -14.20
N HIS A 98 15.69 2.29 -13.59
CA HIS A 98 14.66 3.24 -14.00
C HIS A 98 14.51 4.46 -13.08
N GLY A 99 15.29 4.52 -12.00
CA GLY A 99 15.18 5.59 -11.00
C GLY A 99 13.86 5.58 -10.23
N THR A 100 13.23 4.41 -10.07
CA THR A 100 11.98 4.24 -9.30
C THR A 100 12.31 3.94 -7.84
N ARG A 101 11.65 4.64 -6.91
CA ARG A 101 11.78 4.37 -5.47
C ARG A 101 10.75 3.32 -5.01
N LEU A 102 11.11 2.55 -4.00
CA LEU A 102 10.27 1.49 -3.45
C LEU A 102 9.73 1.90 -2.08
N LEU A 103 8.43 1.79 -1.87
CA LEU A 103 7.80 1.96 -0.56
C LEU A 103 6.96 0.73 -0.24
N SER A 104 7.15 0.14 0.95
CA SER A 104 6.41 -1.06 1.31
C SER A 104 6.25 -1.23 2.81
N ASN A 105 5.13 -1.82 3.20
CA ASN A 105 4.89 -2.29 4.55
C ASN A 105 5.30 -3.78 4.75
N MET A 106 6.20 -4.31 3.91
CA MET A 106 6.74 -5.68 4.08
C MET A 106 7.57 -5.87 5.36
N GLY A 107 7.80 -4.81 6.15
CA GLY A 107 8.35 -4.91 7.49
C GLY A 107 7.44 -5.66 8.45
N VAL A 108 6.12 -5.62 8.25
CA VAL A 108 5.12 -6.30 9.09
C VAL A 108 5.36 -6.02 10.58
N ALA A 109 5.88 -6.98 11.35
CA ALA A 109 6.18 -6.84 12.78
C ALA A 109 7.66 -6.56 13.06
N ASN A 110 8.53 -6.57 12.05
CA ASN A 110 9.97 -6.33 12.18
C ASN A 110 10.56 -5.53 11.00
N PRO A 111 10.22 -4.22 10.88
CA PRO A 111 10.74 -3.37 9.80
C PRO A 111 12.27 -3.26 9.79
N ALA A 112 12.91 -3.26 10.97
CA ALA A 112 14.36 -3.22 11.09
C ALA A 112 15.03 -4.45 10.46
N ALA A 113 14.57 -5.67 10.79
CA ALA A 113 15.13 -6.88 10.18
C ALA A 113 14.85 -6.96 8.66
N ALA A 114 13.70 -6.44 8.20
CA ALA A 114 13.42 -6.33 6.77
C ALA A 114 14.41 -5.38 6.06
N ALA A 115 14.76 -4.26 6.70
CA ALA A 115 15.74 -3.32 6.18
C ALA A 115 17.14 -3.93 6.13
N GLU A 116 17.58 -4.57 7.21
CA GLU A 116 18.87 -5.27 7.25
C GLU A 116 18.97 -6.34 6.16
N ARG A 117 17.90 -7.13 5.96
CA ARG A 117 17.87 -8.15 4.91
C ARG A 117 17.90 -7.52 3.52
N THR A 118 17.17 -6.43 3.30
CA THR A 118 17.16 -5.69 2.03
C THR A 118 18.56 -5.13 1.71
N ILE A 119 19.26 -4.58 2.70
CA ILE A 119 20.65 -4.09 2.55
C ILE A 119 21.58 -5.25 2.18
N ALA A 120 21.43 -6.42 2.81
CA ALA A 120 22.23 -7.60 2.48
C ALA A 120 22.00 -8.03 1.02
N ILE A 121 20.75 -8.11 0.58
CA ILE A 121 20.39 -8.44 -0.81
C ILE A 121 20.96 -7.39 -1.78
N ALA A 122 20.86 -6.11 -1.47
CA ALA A 122 21.41 -5.05 -2.30
C ALA A 122 22.92 -5.21 -2.51
N ARG A 123 23.68 -5.53 -1.44
CA ARG A 123 25.12 -5.82 -1.52
C ARG A 123 25.41 -7.05 -2.40
N GLU A 124 24.64 -8.13 -2.24
CA GLU A 124 24.76 -9.33 -3.07
C GLU A 124 24.53 -9.04 -4.57
N LEU A 125 23.66 -8.07 -4.88
CA LEU A 125 23.35 -7.63 -6.26
C LEU A 125 24.32 -6.57 -6.80
N GLY A 126 25.35 -6.17 -6.05
CA GLY A 126 26.28 -5.12 -6.45
C GLY A 126 25.74 -3.69 -6.31
N LEU A 127 24.62 -3.50 -5.59
CA LEU A 127 23.97 -2.22 -5.31
C LEU A 127 24.37 -1.70 -3.91
N ALA A 128 25.66 -1.69 -3.61
CA ALA A 128 26.16 -1.41 -2.24
C ALA A 128 25.94 0.04 -1.77
N ASP A 129 25.63 0.96 -2.69
CA ASP A 129 25.27 2.36 -2.44
C ASP A 129 23.77 2.56 -2.22
N LEU A 130 22.95 1.50 -2.36
CA LEU A 130 21.51 1.56 -2.14
C LEU A 130 21.19 1.91 -0.69
N THR A 131 20.31 2.89 -0.52
CA THR A 131 19.89 3.42 0.76
C THR A 131 18.52 2.88 1.16
N VAL A 132 18.41 2.44 2.41
CA VAL A 132 17.15 1.92 2.98
C VAL A 132 16.82 2.72 4.23
N ALA A 133 15.61 3.26 4.28
CA ALA A 133 15.01 3.80 5.49
C ALA A 133 13.92 2.84 5.98
N TRP A 134 13.69 2.79 7.28
CA TRP A 134 12.55 2.06 7.83
C TRP A 134 11.85 2.83 8.92
N LEU A 135 10.64 2.39 9.23
CA LEU A 135 9.75 2.99 10.20
C LEU A 135 9.41 2.00 11.31
N GLU A 136 9.39 2.48 12.54
CA GLU A 136 8.99 1.76 13.74
C GLU A 136 8.03 2.63 14.57
N GLY A 137 7.33 2.03 15.54
CA GLY A 137 6.43 2.74 16.45
C GLY A 137 4.94 2.48 16.20
N ASP A 138 4.60 1.58 15.28
CA ASP A 138 3.22 1.12 15.09
C ASP A 138 2.81 0.12 16.19
N GLU A 139 3.76 -0.64 16.75
CA GLU A 139 3.50 -1.56 17.87
C GLU A 139 3.24 -0.80 19.17
N VAL A 140 2.01 -0.88 19.67
CA VAL A 140 1.52 -0.16 20.86
C VAL A 140 0.98 -1.12 21.92
N THR A 141 1.47 -2.37 21.93
CA THR A 141 1.03 -3.42 22.86
C THR A 141 1.13 -2.97 24.33
N ASP A 142 2.18 -2.23 24.68
CA ASP A 142 2.42 -1.74 26.05
C ASP A 142 1.47 -0.60 26.46
N MET A 143 0.68 -0.05 25.53
CA MET A 143 -0.32 0.99 25.77
C MET A 143 -1.74 0.44 25.90
N VAL A 144 -1.92 -0.88 25.84
CA VAL A 144 -3.23 -1.53 25.84
C VAL A 144 -3.48 -2.18 27.20
N ASP A 145 -4.46 -1.64 27.92
CA ASP A 145 -4.89 -2.16 29.22
C ASP A 145 -6.06 -3.17 29.08
N PRO A 146 -6.26 -4.09 30.03
CA PRO A 146 -7.42 -5.00 30.04
C PRO A 146 -8.78 -4.29 29.96
N ASP A 147 -8.88 -3.06 30.48
CA ASP A 147 -10.11 -2.26 30.45
C ASP A 147 -10.29 -1.47 29.13
N THR A 148 -9.36 -1.62 28.18
CA THR A 148 -9.43 -0.95 26.87
C THR A 148 -10.65 -1.45 26.11
N PRO A 149 -11.57 -0.57 25.66
CA PRO A 149 -12.77 -0.99 24.95
C PRO A 149 -12.45 -1.44 23.52
N LEU A 150 -13.15 -2.48 23.06
CA LEU A 150 -13.08 -2.98 21.68
C LEU A 150 -14.20 -2.36 20.83
N LEU A 151 -13.93 -2.19 19.52
CA LEU A 151 -14.93 -1.65 18.58
C LEU A 151 -16.10 -2.62 18.37
N GLU A 152 -15.83 -3.91 18.52
CA GLU A 152 -16.77 -5.02 18.41
C GLU A 152 -17.62 -5.21 19.68
N GLY A 153 -17.32 -4.45 20.75
CA GLY A 153 -17.94 -4.56 22.07
C GLY A 153 -17.08 -5.32 23.08
N GLY A 154 -17.32 -5.06 24.37
CA GLY A 154 -16.52 -5.58 25.47
C GLY A 154 -15.16 -4.89 25.62
N THR A 155 -14.27 -5.51 26.40
CA THR A 155 -12.91 -5.02 26.64
C THR A 155 -11.84 -6.05 26.24
N VAL A 156 -10.58 -5.60 26.19
CA VAL A 156 -9.42 -6.48 25.93
C VAL A 156 -9.33 -7.62 26.95
N GLY A 157 -9.65 -7.36 28.22
CA GLY A 157 -9.62 -8.35 29.30
C GLY A 157 -10.73 -9.40 29.21
N GLU A 158 -11.80 -9.11 28.47
CA GLU A 158 -12.92 -10.04 28.22
C GLU A 158 -12.69 -10.90 26.96
N ALA A 159 -11.74 -10.52 26.10
CA ALA A 159 -11.43 -11.25 24.89
C ALA A 159 -10.82 -12.63 25.18
N GLU A 160 -11.17 -13.63 24.37
CA GLU A 160 -10.58 -14.96 24.47
C GLU A 160 -9.12 -14.97 23.99
N GLY A 161 -8.28 -15.68 24.73
CA GLY A 161 -6.87 -15.85 24.40
C GLY A 161 -5.98 -14.74 24.94
N ARG A 162 -4.67 -14.94 24.81
CA ARG A 162 -3.67 -13.99 25.32
C ARG A 162 -3.38 -12.94 24.26
N LEU A 163 -3.37 -11.66 24.64
CA LEU A 163 -2.91 -10.58 23.75
C LEU A 163 -1.47 -10.87 23.26
N LEU A 164 -1.33 -10.95 21.94
CA LEU A 164 -0.06 -11.20 21.25
C LEU A 164 0.60 -9.88 20.86
N ALA A 165 -0.16 -8.95 20.30
CA ALA A 165 0.32 -7.65 19.88
C ALA A 165 -0.83 -6.69 19.65
N ALA A 166 -0.53 -5.40 19.65
CA ALA A 166 -1.42 -4.35 19.17
C ALA A 166 -0.64 -3.41 18.23
N ASN A 167 -1.22 -3.10 17.07
CA ASN A 167 -0.58 -2.22 16.07
C ASN A 167 -1.52 -1.10 15.62
N ALA A 168 -1.05 0.13 15.74
CA ALA A 168 -1.74 1.33 15.28
C ALA A 168 -1.62 1.51 13.77
N TYR A 169 -2.69 1.96 13.12
CA TYR A 169 -2.67 2.35 11.70
C TYR A 169 -2.06 3.75 11.58
N LEU A 170 -0.74 3.77 11.43
CA LEU A 170 0.02 5.01 11.26
C LEU A 170 -0.28 5.70 9.93
N GLY A 171 -0.23 7.03 9.93
CA GLY A 171 -0.43 7.87 8.74
C GLY A 171 0.85 8.39 8.10
N ILE A 172 0.70 9.29 7.12
CA ILE A 172 1.79 9.90 6.36
C ILE A 172 2.75 10.70 7.23
N GLU A 173 2.30 11.24 8.37
CA GLU A 173 3.15 12.02 9.28
C GLU A 173 4.39 11.25 9.73
N HIS A 174 4.27 9.92 9.82
CA HIS A 174 5.37 9.04 10.19
C HIS A 174 6.16 8.58 8.95
N LEU A 175 5.50 8.40 7.81
CA LEU A 175 6.18 8.03 6.55
C LEU A 175 7.06 9.16 5.99
N LEU A 176 6.62 10.42 6.07
CA LEU A 176 7.28 11.56 5.44
C LEU A 176 8.75 11.74 5.88
N PRO A 177 9.11 11.67 7.18
CA PRO A 177 10.51 11.71 7.59
C PRO A 177 11.41 10.68 6.88
N ALA A 178 10.93 9.43 6.73
CA ALA A 178 11.68 8.38 6.03
C ALA A 178 11.80 8.67 4.53
N LEU A 179 10.73 9.15 3.90
CA LEU A 179 10.70 9.52 2.49
C LEU A 179 11.63 10.70 2.18
N LEU A 180 11.68 11.68 3.08
CA LEU A 180 12.50 12.88 2.99
C LEU A 180 13.99 12.55 2.99
N THR A 181 14.44 11.48 3.65
CA THR A 181 15.85 11.03 3.60
C THR A 181 16.40 10.80 2.18
N GLY A 182 15.53 10.67 1.18
CA GLY A 182 15.90 10.33 -0.18
C GLY A 182 16.18 8.84 -0.38
N ALA A 183 15.86 8.00 0.61
CA ALA A 183 16.10 6.56 0.53
C ALA A 183 15.49 5.91 -0.73
N ASP A 184 16.25 5.02 -1.36
CA ASP A 184 15.82 4.24 -2.51
C ASP A 184 14.66 3.29 -2.14
N VAL A 185 14.71 2.75 -0.92
CA VAL A 185 13.72 1.84 -0.36
C VAL A 185 13.27 2.33 1.01
N VAL A 186 11.96 2.40 1.23
CA VAL A 186 11.34 2.68 2.52
C VAL A 186 10.52 1.48 2.97
N LEU A 187 10.81 0.96 4.16
CA LEU A 187 10.12 -0.19 4.75
C LEU A 187 9.39 0.20 6.04
N THR A 188 8.13 -0.22 6.20
CA THR A 188 7.34 0.08 7.39
C THR A 188 6.67 -1.17 7.94
N GLY A 189 6.16 -1.06 9.16
CA GLY A 189 5.18 -1.98 9.76
C GLY A 189 3.77 -1.56 9.37
N ARG A 190 2.85 -1.54 10.34
CA ARG A 190 1.47 -1.13 10.07
C ARG A 190 1.37 0.38 9.82
N VAL A 191 0.93 0.71 8.61
CA VAL A 191 0.39 2.02 8.21
C VAL A 191 -0.97 1.81 7.59
N ALA A 192 -1.80 2.84 7.47
CA ALA A 192 -3.00 2.73 6.65
C ALA A 192 -2.61 2.58 5.18
N ASP A 193 -3.30 1.66 4.51
CA ASP A 193 -3.04 1.23 3.14
C ASP A 193 -2.95 2.42 2.15
N PRO A 194 -3.89 3.39 2.15
CA PRO A 194 -3.81 4.51 1.21
C PRO A 194 -2.70 5.49 1.58
N SER A 195 -2.24 5.52 2.83
CA SER A 195 -1.13 6.37 3.29
C SER A 195 0.19 6.03 2.59
N LEU A 196 0.38 4.77 2.19
CA LEU A 196 1.55 4.35 1.40
C LEU A 196 1.60 5.04 0.03
N PHE A 197 0.47 5.39 -0.56
CA PHE A 197 0.42 6.09 -1.85
C PHE A 197 0.31 7.60 -1.66
N LEU A 198 -0.38 8.06 -0.61
CA LEU A 198 -0.50 9.47 -0.28
C LEU A 198 0.85 10.10 0.10
N ALA A 199 1.70 9.41 0.88
CA ALA A 199 2.97 9.98 1.33
C ALA A 199 3.90 10.40 0.16
N PRO A 200 4.10 9.58 -0.90
CA PRO A 200 4.80 10.01 -2.12
C PRO A 200 4.21 11.25 -2.80
N LEU A 201 2.87 11.41 -2.81
CA LEU A 201 2.21 12.57 -3.43
C LEU A 201 2.44 13.84 -2.61
N VAL A 202 2.34 13.74 -1.28
CA VAL A 202 2.61 14.84 -0.37
C VAL A 202 4.07 15.27 -0.45
N LEU A 203 5.02 14.33 -0.51
CA LEU A 203 6.43 14.63 -0.76
C LEU A 203 6.60 15.36 -2.10
N ARG A 204 6.00 14.85 -3.18
CA ARG A 204 6.14 15.37 -4.54
C ARG A 204 5.62 16.80 -4.66
N PHE A 205 4.42 17.05 -4.16
CA PHE A 205 3.70 18.30 -4.40
C PHE A 205 3.81 19.30 -3.25
N GLY A 206 4.34 18.87 -2.10
CA GLY A 206 4.43 19.71 -0.91
C GLY A 206 3.07 20.13 -0.39
N TRP A 207 2.08 19.23 -0.46
CA TRP A 207 0.76 19.49 0.10
C TRP A 207 0.86 19.68 1.61
N GLU A 208 0.18 20.71 2.11
CA GLU A 208 0.18 21.03 3.54
C GLU A 208 -0.59 19.96 4.32
N SER A 209 -0.19 19.72 5.57
CA SER A 209 -0.80 18.71 6.45
C SER A 209 -2.27 18.99 6.80
N HIS A 210 -2.76 20.19 6.51
CA HIS A 210 -4.14 20.62 6.73
C HIS A 210 -4.88 20.94 5.42
N ASP A 211 -4.28 20.66 4.26
CA ASP A 211 -4.96 20.72 2.97
C ASP A 211 -5.80 19.45 2.79
N TRP A 212 -6.91 19.38 3.52
CA TRP A 212 -7.73 18.18 3.60
C TRP A 212 -8.25 17.71 2.24
N ASP A 213 -8.54 18.62 1.32
CA ASP A 213 -9.01 18.27 -0.01
C ASP A 213 -7.91 17.58 -0.84
N ARG A 214 -6.66 18.04 -0.74
CA ARG A 214 -5.53 17.36 -1.39
C ARG A 214 -5.19 16.04 -0.73
N LEU A 215 -5.22 15.98 0.60
CA LEU A 215 -5.03 14.72 1.33
C LEU A 215 -6.11 13.70 0.94
N ALA A 216 -7.38 14.10 0.88
CA ALA A 216 -8.47 13.23 0.43
C ALA A 216 -8.33 12.79 -1.03
N ALA A 217 -7.85 13.66 -1.92
CA ALA A 217 -7.55 13.30 -3.30
C ALA A 217 -6.42 12.27 -3.40
N GLY A 218 -5.35 12.42 -2.62
CA GLY A 218 -4.29 11.40 -2.57
C GLY A 218 -4.74 10.10 -1.89
N THR A 219 -5.59 10.17 -0.87
CA THR A 219 -6.22 8.99 -0.26
C THR A 219 -7.11 8.25 -1.25
N LEU A 220 -7.88 8.95 -2.09
CA LEU A 220 -8.64 8.35 -3.18
C LEU A 220 -7.72 7.58 -4.15
N VAL A 221 -6.59 8.19 -4.55
CA VAL A 221 -5.62 7.51 -5.41
C VAL A 221 -5.06 6.26 -4.73
N GLY A 222 -4.66 6.36 -3.46
CA GLY A 222 -4.15 5.23 -2.69
C GLY A 222 -5.16 4.08 -2.61
N HIS A 223 -6.40 4.40 -2.24
CA HIS A 223 -7.47 3.43 -2.15
C HIS A 223 -7.74 2.71 -3.48
N LEU A 224 -7.64 3.42 -4.61
CA LEU A 224 -7.80 2.81 -5.93
C LEU A 224 -6.63 1.91 -6.34
N LEU A 225 -5.44 2.07 -5.76
CA LEU A 225 -4.22 1.33 -6.12
C LEU A 225 -3.86 0.20 -5.14
N GLU A 226 -4.29 0.26 -3.88
CA GLU A 226 -3.80 -0.63 -2.82
C GLU A 226 -4.22 -2.10 -2.98
N CYS A 227 -5.43 -2.38 -3.50
CA CYS A 227 -5.96 -3.75 -3.59
C CYS A 227 -5.50 -4.52 -4.84
N GLY A 228 -4.26 -4.33 -5.29
CA GLY A 228 -3.67 -5.12 -6.37
C GLY A 228 -4.43 -4.97 -7.69
N MET A 229 -4.91 -6.09 -8.24
CA MET A 229 -5.57 -6.13 -9.55
C MET A 229 -7.05 -5.74 -9.54
N GLN A 230 -7.61 -5.31 -8.40
CA GLN A 230 -9.06 -5.10 -8.31
C GLN A 230 -9.58 -4.04 -9.29
N VAL A 231 -8.95 -2.85 -9.31
CA VAL A 231 -9.31 -1.76 -10.22
C VAL A 231 -9.03 -2.07 -11.70
N THR A 232 -8.16 -3.05 -11.96
CA THR A 232 -7.82 -3.55 -13.31
C THR A 232 -8.63 -4.78 -13.71
N GLY A 233 -9.62 -5.16 -12.89
CA GLY A 233 -10.62 -6.15 -13.25
C GLY A 233 -10.45 -7.53 -12.61
N GLY A 234 -9.46 -7.72 -11.72
CA GLY A 234 -9.17 -9.00 -11.07
C GLY A 234 -10.37 -9.61 -10.34
N TYR A 235 -11.07 -8.82 -9.52
CA TYR A 235 -12.31 -9.23 -8.83
C TYR A 235 -13.60 -8.77 -9.54
N PHE A 236 -13.47 -7.95 -10.58
CA PHE A 236 -14.60 -7.47 -11.39
C PHE A 236 -15.17 -8.57 -12.28
N ALA A 237 -14.34 -9.53 -12.69
CA ALA A 237 -14.70 -10.55 -13.66
C ALA A 237 -15.92 -11.37 -13.23
N ASP A 238 -16.94 -11.40 -14.09
CA ASP A 238 -18.18 -12.13 -13.89
C ASP A 238 -18.64 -12.71 -15.24
N PRO A 239 -18.37 -13.99 -15.54
CA PRO A 239 -18.61 -14.57 -16.87
C PRO A 239 -20.02 -14.34 -17.40
N GLY A 240 -20.11 -13.86 -18.64
CA GLY A 240 -21.36 -13.50 -19.32
C GLY A 240 -21.94 -12.14 -18.93
N ARG A 241 -21.31 -11.41 -18.00
CA ARG A 241 -21.82 -10.13 -17.46
C ARG A 241 -20.77 -9.02 -17.45
N LYS A 242 -19.61 -9.31 -16.86
CA LYS A 242 -18.48 -8.41 -16.68
C LYS A 242 -17.23 -9.06 -17.25
N GLU A 243 -17.13 -9.01 -18.58
CA GLU A 243 -16.01 -9.60 -19.30
C GLU A 243 -14.71 -8.84 -19.06
N VAL A 244 -13.67 -9.58 -18.68
CA VAL A 244 -12.32 -9.06 -18.45
C VAL A 244 -11.35 -9.81 -19.36
N PRO A 245 -10.72 -9.12 -20.32
CA PRO A 245 -9.86 -9.80 -21.29
C PRO A 245 -8.58 -10.30 -20.60
N ASP A 246 -8.16 -11.53 -20.93
CA ASP A 246 -6.87 -12.09 -20.52
C ASP A 246 -6.60 -12.00 -19.01
N LEU A 247 -7.59 -12.43 -18.21
CA LEU A 247 -7.58 -12.33 -16.75
C LEU A 247 -6.37 -13.02 -16.11
N ALA A 248 -5.89 -14.13 -16.67
CA ALA A 248 -4.69 -14.83 -16.21
C ALA A 248 -3.44 -13.91 -16.19
N ARG A 249 -3.39 -12.91 -17.10
CA ARG A 249 -2.31 -11.91 -17.21
C ARG A 249 -2.76 -10.51 -16.80
N CYS A 250 -3.77 -10.39 -15.94
CA CYS A 250 -4.29 -9.10 -15.46
C CYS A 250 -3.20 -8.19 -14.86
N GLY A 251 -2.96 -7.01 -15.42
CA GLY A 251 -1.91 -6.12 -14.89
C GLY A 251 -2.25 -5.52 -13.53
N TYR A 252 -1.23 -5.10 -12.75
CA TYR A 252 -1.45 -4.16 -11.66
C TYR A 252 -1.71 -2.74 -12.20
N PRO A 253 -2.43 -1.89 -11.45
CA PRO A 253 -2.68 -0.52 -11.83
C PRO A 253 -1.48 0.39 -11.60
N LEU A 254 -1.49 1.51 -12.31
CA LEU A 254 -0.71 2.70 -11.99
C LEU A 254 -1.60 3.95 -12.10
N ALA A 255 -1.24 5.01 -11.38
CA ALA A 255 -1.88 6.30 -11.48
C ALA A 255 -0.91 7.39 -11.95
N GLU A 256 -1.42 8.30 -12.76
CA GLU A 256 -0.77 9.56 -13.14
C GLU A 256 -1.48 10.69 -12.42
N VAL A 257 -0.83 11.29 -11.42
CA VAL A 257 -1.44 12.24 -10.48
C VAL A 257 -0.89 13.64 -10.72
N GLY A 258 -1.77 14.64 -10.85
CA GLY A 258 -1.41 16.06 -10.95
C GLY A 258 -1.23 16.73 -9.58
N PRO A 259 -0.70 17.96 -9.54
CA PRO A 259 -0.50 18.72 -8.30
C PRO A 259 -1.81 19.12 -7.62
N ASP A 260 -2.92 19.07 -8.34
CA ASP A 260 -4.27 19.25 -7.83
C ASP A 260 -4.90 17.94 -7.30
N GLY A 261 -4.18 16.83 -7.35
CA GLY A 261 -4.70 15.54 -6.91
C GLY A 261 -5.71 14.93 -7.89
N GLU A 262 -5.98 15.54 -9.05
CA GLU A 262 -6.65 14.82 -10.13
C GLU A 262 -5.74 13.70 -10.62
N ALA A 263 -6.31 12.54 -10.90
CA ALA A 263 -5.54 11.38 -11.30
C ALA A 263 -6.16 10.65 -12.48
N VAL A 264 -5.31 10.05 -13.32
CA VAL A 264 -5.72 9.05 -14.30
C VAL A 264 -5.25 7.68 -13.83
N VAL A 265 -6.20 6.80 -13.51
CA VAL A 265 -5.93 5.39 -13.23
C VAL A 265 -5.85 4.64 -14.55
N THR A 266 -4.81 3.83 -14.69
CA THR A 266 -4.52 3.05 -15.91
C THR A 266 -3.77 1.77 -15.57
N LYS A 267 -3.55 0.93 -16.58
CA LYS A 267 -2.63 -0.22 -16.53
C LYS A 267 -1.67 -0.19 -17.72
N LEU A 268 -0.72 -1.12 -17.75
CA LEU A 268 0.08 -1.34 -18.97
C LEU A 268 -0.81 -1.80 -20.13
N ALA A 269 -0.52 -1.30 -21.33
CA ALA A 269 -1.26 -1.67 -22.53
C ALA A 269 -1.01 -3.14 -22.94
N SER A 270 0.17 -3.67 -22.61
CA SER A 270 0.59 -5.06 -22.83
C SER A 270 -0.09 -6.07 -21.88
N ALA A 271 -0.57 -5.61 -20.73
CA ALA A 271 -1.19 -6.48 -19.73
C ALA A 271 -2.66 -6.77 -20.02
N GLY A 272 -3.12 -7.93 -19.56
CA GLY A 272 -4.54 -8.27 -19.51
C GLY A 272 -5.30 -7.38 -18.52
N GLY A 273 -6.57 -7.69 -18.29
CA GLY A 273 -7.45 -6.88 -17.45
C GLY A 273 -8.15 -5.76 -18.21
N ARG A 274 -8.88 -4.92 -17.47
CA ARG A 274 -9.59 -3.74 -17.97
C ARG A 274 -9.58 -2.65 -16.91
N VAL A 275 -9.37 -1.40 -17.32
CA VAL A 275 -9.65 -0.22 -16.50
C VAL A 275 -10.80 0.56 -17.14
N SER A 276 -11.90 0.71 -16.43
CA SER A 276 -13.12 1.37 -16.92
C SER A 276 -13.82 2.10 -15.79
N ALA A 277 -14.82 2.93 -16.10
CA ALA A 277 -15.60 3.59 -15.06
C ALA A 277 -16.26 2.58 -14.11
N ALA A 278 -16.61 1.38 -14.60
CA ALA A 278 -17.20 0.33 -13.78
C ALA A 278 -16.19 -0.27 -12.78
N THR A 279 -14.98 -0.63 -13.24
CA THR A 279 -13.95 -1.19 -12.36
C THR A 279 -13.47 -0.18 -11.32
N VAL A 280 -13.36 1.09 -11.71
CA VAL A 280 -13.00 2.19 -10.80
C VAL A 280 -14.08 2.43 -9.75
N LYS A 281 -15.37 2.42 -10.13
CA LYS A 281 -16.47 2.59 -9.15
C LYS A 281 -16.58 1.40 -8.20
N GLU A 282 -16.33 0.18 -8.66
CA GLU A 282 -16.33 -1.00 -7.78
C GLU A 282 -15.18 -0.96 -6.79
N GLN A 283 -13.97 -0.55 -7.21
CA GLN A 283 -12.88 -0.32 -6.27
C GLN A 283 -13.17 0.83 -5.31
N LEU A 284 -13.70 1.95 -5.80
CA LEU A 284 -14.02 3.14 -4.99
C LEU A 284 -14.98 2.84 -3.81
N LEU A 285 -15.86 1.87 -3.98
CA LEU A 285 -16.85 1.47 -2.98
C LEU A 285 -16.43 0.23 -2.19
N TYR A 286 -15.31 -0.40 -2.54
CA TYR A 286 -14.84 -1.60 -1.89
C TYR A 286 -14.34 -1.28 -0.49
N GLU A 287 -14.84 -2.00 0.53
CA GLU A 287 -14.48 -1.79 1.94
C GLU A 287 -14.74 -0.36 2.48
N VAL A 288 -15.51 0.45 1.73
CA VAL A 288 -15.96 1.79 2.14
C VAL A 288 -17.41 1.70 2.62
N HIS A 289 -17.59 1.71 3.95
CA HIS A 289 -18.93 1.64 4.56
C HIS A 289 -19.74 2.93 4.37
N ASP A 290 -19.15 4.09 4.64
CA ASP A 290 -19.76 5.41 4.43
C ASP A 290 -18.88 6.21 3.45
N PRO A 291 -19.31 6.36 2.18
CA PRO A 291 -18.53 7.11 1.19
C PRO A 291 -18.46 8.61 1.49
N THR A 292 -19.23 9.15 2.43
CA THR A 292 -19.12 10.56 2.86
C THR A 292 -18.11 10.75 4.00
N ALA A 293 -17.61 9.66 4.57
CA ALA A 293 -16.75 9.65 5.75
C ALA A 293 -15.83 8.43 5.79
N TYR A 294 -14.99 8.25 4.77
CA TYR A 294 -13.93 7.26 4.78
C TYR A 294 -12.82 7.71 5.74
N VAL A 295 -12.77 7.11 6.94
CA VAL A 295 -11.86 7.52 8.02
C VAL A 295 -10.49 6.88 7.84
N THR A 296 -9.47 7.73 7.67
CA THR A 296 -8.06 7.32 7.62
C THR A 296 -7.26 8.10 8.69
N PRO A 297 -6.04 7.69 9.07
CA PRO A 297 -5.21 8.46 9.99
C PRO A 297 -4.85 9.86 9.47
N ASP A 298 -4.92 10.08 8.15
CA ASP A 298 -4.47 11.31 7.49
C ASP A 298 -5.59 12.32 7.26
N VAL A 299 -6.80 11.83 7.00
CA VAL A 299 -7.97 12.64 6.63
C VAL A 299 -9.24 11.81 6.77
N ILE A 300 -10.37 12.47 7.03
CA ILE A 300 -11.69 11.86 6.80
C ILE A 300 -12.11 12.23 5.38
N ALA A 301 -12.00 11.28 4.45
CA ALA A 301 -12.24 11.52 3.03
C ALA A 301 -13.73 11.34 2.66
N ASP A 302 -14.23 12.24 1.83
CA ASP A 302 -15.57 12.21 1.25
C ASP A 302 -15.44 11.91 -0.25
N PHE A 303 -15.86 10.70 -0.62
CA PHE A 303 -15.90 10.17 -1.97
C PHE A 303 -17.27 10.35 -2.65
N SER A 304 -18.28 10.88 -1.96
CA SER A 304 -19.67 10.94 -2.46
C SER A 304 -19.86 11.80 -3.71
N ARG A 305 -18.92 12.72 -3.97
CA ARG A 305 -18.90 13.62 -5.13
C ARG A 305 -17.75 13.34 -6.10
N VAL A 306 -17.07 12.20 -5.95
CA VAL A 306 -16.01 11.79 -6.88
C VAL A 306 -16.60 11.58 -8.26
N THR A 307 -15.98 12.24 -9.23
CA THR A 307 -16.26 12.08 -10.65
C THR A 307 -15.35 11.00 -11.22
N VAL A 308 -15.91 10.16 -12.09
CA VAL A 308 -15.22 9.05 -12.76
C VAL A 308 -15.53 9.14 -14.25
N GLU A 309 -14.52 9.43 -15.05
CA GLU A 309 -14.65 9.69 -16.49
C GLU A 309 -13.66 8.86 -17.30
N GLU A 310 -14.13 8.13 -18.30
CA GLU A 310 -13.26 7.43 -19.25
C GLU A 310 -12.66 8.42 -20.24
N VAL A 311 -11.34 8.58 -20.19
CA VAL A 311 -10.59 9.53 -21.03
C VAL A 311 -9.77 8.82 -22.12
N GLY A 312 -9.93 7.51 -22.23
CA GLY A 312 -9.28 6.68 -23.24
C GLY A 312 -9.40 5.19 -22.91
N ARG A 313 -8.87 4.35 -23.80
CA ARG A 313 -8.81 2.90 -23.56
C ARG A 313 -7.98 2.61 -22.31
N ASP A 314 -8.58 1.90 -21.35
CA ASP A 314 -7.96 1.55 -20.07
C ASP A 314 -7.47 2.77 -19.26
N ARG A 315 -8.08 3.94 -19.46
CA ARG A 315 -7.70 5.20 -18.79
C ARG A 315 -8.92 5.91 -18.24
N VAL A 316 -8.97 6.03 -16.92
CA VAL A 316 -10.10 6.62 -16.20
C VAL A 316 -9.60 7.77 -15.34
N ARG A 317 -10.11 8.97 -15.60
CA ARG A 317 -9.86 10.15 -14.78
C ARG A 317 -10.77 10.10 -13.55
N VAL A 318 -10.18 10.36 -12.38
CA VAL A 318 -10.87 10.51 -11.11
C VAL A 318 -10.52 11.84 -10.47
N ALA A 319 -11.53 12.53 -9.95
CA ALA A 319 -11.38 13.84 -9.33
C ALA A 319 -12.55 14.13 -8.39
N GLY A 320 -12.39 15.14 -7.52
CA GLY A 320 -13.51 15.67 -6.72
C GLY A 320 -13.68 15.07 -5.33
N ALA A 321 -12.72 14.29 -4.83
CA ALA A 321 -12.66 13.96 -3.40
C ALA A 321 -12.57 15.24 -2.56
N ARG A 322 -13.13 15.20 -1.35
CA ARG A 322 -13.06 16.28 -0.37
C ARG A 322 -12.62 15.72 0.97
N GLY A 323 -12.01 16.55 1.80
CA GLY A 323 -11.52 16.11 3.10
C GLY A 323 -12.08 16.90 4.27
N ARG A 324 -12.11 16.26 5.43
CA ARG A 324 -12.31 16.89 6.74
C ARG A 324 -11.11 16.55 7.63
N PRO A 325 -10.90 17.29 8.73
CA PRO A 325 -9.79 17.02 9.65
C PRO A 325 -9.68 15.54 10.02
N ARG A 326 -8.45 15.05 10.06
CA ARG A 326 -8.11 13.70 10.55
C ARG A 326 -8.71 13.41 11.93
N PRO A 327 -8.99 12.14 12.27
CA PRO A 327 -9.47 11.78 13.60
C PRO A 327 -8.42 12.07 14.68
N GLU A 328 -8.88 12.36 15.90
CA GLU A 328 -8.01 12.54 17.08
C GLU A 328 -7.39 11.23 17.59
N ARG A 329 -7.97 10.09 17.21
CA ARG A 329 -7.56 8.75 17.64
C ARG A 329 -7.27 7.88 16.43
N LEU A 330 -6.27 7.02 16.56
CA LEU A 330 -5.91 6.04 15.53
C LEU A 330 -6.61 4.70 15.78
N LYS A 331 -6.94 3.99 14.69
CA LYS A 331 -7.36 2.60 14.77
C LYS A 331 -6.18 1.75 15.24
N VAL A 332 -6.42 0.83 16.16
CA VAL A 332 -5.46 -0.18 16.60
C VAL A 332 -6.05 -1.55 16.31
N THR A 333 -5.30 -2.42 15.64
CA THR A 333 -5.66 -3.83 15.48
C THR A 333 -4.96 -4.64 16.55
N LEU A 334 -5.72 -5.47 17.25
CA LEU A 334 -5.23 -6.36 18.30
C LEU A 334 -5.17 -7.79 17.77
N ALA A 335 -4.08 -8.49 18.05
CA ALA A 335 -3.92 -9.90 17.75
C ALA A 335 -3.99 -10.70 19.05
N PHE A 336 -4.92 -11.64 19.14
CA PHE A 336 -5.04 -12.57 20.26
C PHE A 336 -4.58 -13.97 19.84
N ASP A 337 -3.96 -14.69 20.77
CA ASP A 337 -3.53 -16.07 20.58
C ASP A 337 -4.72 -17.02 20.71
N GLY A 338 -5.35 -17.35 19.58
CA GLY A 338 -6.50 -18.27 19.47
C GLY A 338 -6.12 -19.73 19.15
N GLY A 339 -4.84 -20.10 19.23
CA GLY A 339 -4.39 -21.45 18.88
C GLY A 339 -4.31 -21.72 17.37
N TRP A 340 -4.63 -22.94 16.94
CA TRP A 340 -4.46 -23.40 15.56
C TRP A 340 -5.79 -23.81 14.93
N LEU A 341 -6.14 -23.18 13.80
CA LEU A 341 -7.22 -23.60 12.91
C LEU A 341 -6.70 -23.59 11.46
N GLY A 342 -6.95 -24.67 10.73
CA GLY A 342 -6.53 -24.81 9.33
C GLY A 342 -7.73 -25.10 8.43
N GLU A 343 -8.08 -24.13 7.59
CA GLU A 343 -9.04 -24.29 6.50
C GLU A 343 -8.47 -23.62 5.24
N ALA A 344 -8.61 -24.27 4.08
CA ALA A 344 -8.18 -23.73 2.79
C ALA A 344 -9.23 -24.01 1.73
N GLY A 345 -9.71 -22.94 1.10
CA GLY A 345 -10.68 -23.00 0.02
C GLY A 345 -10.82 -21.64 -0.65
N VAL A 346 -11.36 -21.63 -1.86
CA VAL A 346 -11.79 -20.40 -2.54
C VAL A 346 -13.30 -20.46 -2.65
N SER A 347 -13.98 -19.55 -1.96
CA SER A 347 -15.44 -19.52 -1.90
C SER A 347 -16.01 -18.55 -2.93
N TYR A 348 -17.04 -18.99 -3.64
CA TYR A 348 -17.82 -18.16 -4.57
C TYR A 348 -19.27 -18.12 -4.10
N ALA A 349 -19.82 -16.92 -3.94
CA ALA A 349 -21.19 -16.71 -3.46
C ALA A 349 -21.97 -15.77 -4.38
N GLY A 350 -23.29 -16.00 -4.52
CA GLY A 350 -24.17 -15.19 -5.36
C GLY A 350 -24.60 -15.89 -6.65
N ILE A 351 -25.41 -15.19 -7.47
CA ILE A 351 -26.15 -15.78 -8.59
C ILE A 351 -25.25 -16.45 -9.63
N ASN A 352 -24.05 -15.91 -9.88
CA ASN A 352 -23.09 -16.45 -10.85
C ASN A 352 -21.88 -17.14 -10.19
N ALA A 353 -22.09 -17.75 -9.01
CA ALA A 353 -21.00 -18.39 -8.26
C ALA A 353 -20.31 -19.52 -9.04
N VAL A 354 -21.08 -20.42 -9.67
CA VAL A 354 -20.53 -21.57 -10.42
C VAL A 354 -19.65 -21.10 -11.57
N ALA A 355 -20.12 -20.20 -12.42
CA ALA A 355 -19.35 -19.72 -13.56
C ALA A 355 -18.06 -19.01 -13.13
N ARG A 356 -18.07 -18.23 -12.04
CA ARG A 356 -16.85 -17.61 -11.49
C ARG A 356 -15.88 -18.65 -10.91
N ALA A 357 -16.39 -19.70 -10.26
CA ALA A 357 -15.56 -20.80 -9.79
C ALA A 357 -14.92 -21.57 -10.94
N GLU A 358 -15.66 -21.80 -12.03
CA GLU A 358 -15.15 -22.43 -13.25
C GLU A 358 -14.07 -21.57 -13.93
N LEU A 359 -14.32 -20.26 -14.09
CA LEU A 359 -13.32 -19.33 -14.62
C LEU A 359 -12.03 -19.33 -13.79
N ALA A 360 -12.16 -19.35 -12.46
CA ALA A 360 -10.98 -19.40 -11.60
C ALA A 360 -10.23 -20.73 -11.73
N ARG A 361 -10.93 -21.86 -11.84
CA ARG A 361 -10.33 -23.17 -12.09
C ARG A 361 -9.58 -23.22 -13.44
N GLU A 362 -10.03 -22.48 -14.44
CA GLU A 362 -9.32 -22.41 -15.74
C GLU A 362 -8.01 -21.61 -15.68
N ILE A 363 -7.88 -20.71 -14.70
CA ILE A 363 -6.73 -19.82 -14.55
C ILE A 363 -5.69 -20.36 -13.57
N LEU A 364 -6.15 -20.99 -12.48
CA LEU A 364 -5.31 -21.62 -11.44
C LEU A 364 -4.63 -22.89 -11.96
#